data_AF-R7J9T8-F1
#
_entry.id   AF-R7J9T8-F1
#
_cell.length_a   1.000
_cell.length_b   1.000
_cell.length_c   1.000
_cell.angle_alpha   90.00
_cell.angle_beta   90.00
_cell.angle_gamma   90.00
#
_symmetry.space_group_name_H-M   'P 1'
#
loop_
_entity.id
_entity.type
_entity.pdbx_description
1 polymer ?
#
loop_
_entity_poly.entity_id
_entity_poly.type
_entity_poly.pdbx_seq_one_letter_code
_entity_poly.pdbx_strand_id
1 'polypeptide(L)'
;MGKSSKYPSYSSGSIYINGQNKATTSKNGNNIYTNYNMSEDERRAYEYAQKSFADSLSKVNVFDEDTKKNLQSQLEAYTLNGQKIINNIYEPMLDDLKTDVASRFGNFDNSVFMDNLNSIEENRAESINNLAQDVMAKRDELISNELAQRYTYLGFLQDIQNQMNSNILNYIGASQQNSAAGNSYNAQAYAANQSRSSTFGNYANLASGALSMMGPYGMAASAALQIAKQYI
;
A
#
# COMPACT_ATOMS: atom_id res chain seq x y z
N MET A 1 -22.60 35.88 50.41
CA MET A 1 -21.93 35.94 49.10
C MET A 1 -21.78 34.52 48.57
N GLY A 2 -22.62 34.11 47.61
CA GLY A 2 -22.54 32.79 47.01
C GLY A 2 -21.33 32.70 46.08
N LYS A 3 -20.45 31.74 46.30
CA LYS A 3 -19.35 31.45 45.36
C LYS A 3 -19.98 30.98 44.04
N SER A 4 -20.05 31.86 43.05
CA SER A 4 -20.40 31.47 41.67
C SER A 4 -19.32 30.51 41.20
N SER A 5 -19.59 29.20 41.20
CA SER A 5 -18.69 28.25 40.57
C SER A 5 -18.64 28.60 39.08
N LYS A 6 -17.45 29.00 38.61
CA LYS A 6 -17.21 29.23 37.19
C LYS A 6 -17.36 27.88 36.48
N TYR A 7 -18.12 27.83 35.38
CA TYR A 7 -18.24 26.61 34.58
C TYR A 7 -16.85 26.15 34.14
N PRO A 8 -16.51 24.86 34.26
CA PRO A 8 -15.17 24.37 33.95
C PRO A 8 -14.81 24.61 32.48
N SER A 9 -13.54 24.90 32.23
CA SER A 9 -13.02 25.09 30.88
C SER A 9 -13.12 23.80 30.06
N TYR A 10 -13.27 23.95 28.74
CA TYR A 10 -13.24 22.83 27.81
C TYR A 10 -11.95 22.00 28.02
N SER A 11 -12.09 20.69 28.18
CA SER A 11 -10.98 19.77 28.35
C SER A 11 -10.36 19.45 26.99
N SER A 12 -9.08 19.75 26.81
CA SER A 12 -8.30 19.29 25.66
C SER A 12 -8.07 17.79 25.73
N GLY A 13 -8.17 17.09 24.61
CA GLY A 13 -7.83 15.67 24.52
C GLY A 13 -6.44 15.47 23.93
N SER A 14 -5.60 14.68 24.58
CA SER A 14 -4.28 14.33 24.06
C SER A 14 -4.12 12.81 24.01
N ILE A 15 -3.40 12.30 23.01
CA ILE A 15 -3.01 10.90 22.90
C ILE A 15 -1.49 10.82 22.94
N TYR A 16 -0.98 9.99 23.85
CA TYR A 16 0.44 9.71 23.99
C TYR A 16 0.70 8.24 23.72
N ILE A 17 1.67 7.95 22.84
CA ILE A 17 2.16 6.59 22.57
C ILE A 17 3.65 6.60 22.83
N ASN A 18 4.14 5.68 23.68
CA ASN A 18 5.55 5.62 24.09
C ASN A 18 6.10 6.97 24.60
N GLY A 19 5.28 7.72 25.33
CA GLY A 19 5.65 9.04 25.87
C GLY A 19 5.64 10.20 24.87
N GLN A 20 5.41 9.93 23.58
CA GLN A 20 5.29 10.97 22.55
C GLN A 20 3.84 11.37 22.34
N ASN A 21 3.57 12.68 22.30
CA ASN A 21 2.25 13.19 21.94
C ASN A 21 2.01 12.97 20.44
N LYS A 22 1.02 12.14 20.12
CA LYS A 22 0.64 11.77 18.75
C LYS A 22 -0.55 12.55 18.22
N ALA A 23 -1.48 12.96 19.08
CA ALA A 23 -2.61 13.77 18.66
C ALA A 23 -3.11 14.67 19.78
N THR A 24 -3.53 15.87 19.41
CA THR A 24 -4.13 16.84 20.33
C THR A 24 -5.43 17.39 19.77
N THR A 25 -6.43 17.56 20.63
CA THR A 25 -7.70 18.21 20.33
C THR A 25 -7.91 19.31 21.35
N SER A 26 -8.16 20.52 20.88
CA SER A 26 -8.41 21.69 21.72
C SER A 26 -9.53 22.54 21.13
N LYS A 27 -10.18 23.34 21.98
CA LYS A 27 -11.20 24.30 21.57
C LYS A 27 -10.69 25.71 21.77
N ASN A 28 -10.79 26.54 20.74
CA ASN A 28 -10.59 27.97 20.84
C ASN A 28 -11.78 28.69 20.20
N GLY A 29 -12.49 29.51 21.01
CA GLY A 29 -13.77 30.08 20.62
C GLY A 29 -14.80 28.99 20.27
N ASN A 30 -15.37 29.07 19.07
CA ASN A 30 -16.33 28.09 18.54
C ASN A 30 -15.68 27.00 17.67
N ASN A 31 -14.35 27.03 17.52
CA ASN A 31 -13.63 26.09 16.65
C ASN A 31 -12.96 24.98 17.48
N ILE A 32 -13.06 23.75 16.98
CA ILE A 32 -12.32 22.59 17.49
C ILE A 32 -11.13 22.38 16.55
N TYR A 33 -9.92 22.40 17.11
CA TYR A 33 -8.68 22.15 16.41
C TYR A 33 -8.19 20.77 16.81
N THR A 34 -8.00 19.88 15.84
CA THR A 34 -7.34 18.60 16.06
C THR A 34 -6.10 18.51 15.19
N ASN A 35 -4.97 18.16 15.80
CA ASN A 35 -3.69 18.03 15.13
C ASN A 35 -3.12 16.63 15.36
N TYR A 36 -2.63 16.01 14.29
CA TYR A 36 -1.78 14.82 14.36
C TYR A 36 -0.32 15.24 14.31
N ASN A 37 0.48 14.73 15.23
CA ASN A 37 1.90 15.03 15.32
C ASN A 37 2.69 13.87 14.69
N MET A 38 2.95 13.98 13.39
CA MET A 38 3.78 13.01 12.67
C MET A 38 5.21 13.04 13.22
N SER A 39 5.82 11.87 13.38
CA SER A 39 7.27 11.80 13.45
C SER A 39 7.90 12.24 12.14
N GLU A 40 9.19 12.56 12.17
CA GLU A 40 9.92 12.94 10.96
C GLU A 40 9.91 11.83 9.90
N ASP A 41 10.00 10.56 10.32
CA ASP A 41 9.93 9.41 9.41
C ASP A 41 8.53 9.22 8.83
N GLU A 42 7.47 9.37 9.65
CA GLU A 42 6.08 9.33 9.19
C GLU A 42 5.82 10.42 8.15
N ARG A 43 6.27 11.65 8.44
CA ARG A 43 6.14 12.80 7.53
C ARG A 43 6.87 12.55 6.22
N ARG A 44 8.11 12.07 6.28
CA ARG A 44 8.92 11.78 5.09
C ARG A 44 8.28 10.71 4.21
N ALA A 45 7.80 9.62 4.82
CA ALA A 45 7.11 8.56 4.09
C ALA A 45 5.82 9.08 3.44
N TYR A 46 5.05 9.88 4.17
CA TYR A 46 3.79 10.45 3.69
C TYR A 46 4.01 11.39 2.49
N GLU A 47 4.94 12.33 2.62
CA GLU A 47 5.30 13.27 1.56
C GLU A 47 5.92 12.56 0.35
N TYR A 48 6.79 11.58 0.58
CA TYR A 48 7.37 10.77 -0.49
C TYR A 48 6.28 10.02 -1.26
N ALA A 49 5.34 9.37 -0.57
CA ALA A 49 4.28 8.62 -1.21
C ALA A 49 3.36 9.53 -2.02
N GLN A 50 2.95 10.66 -1.44
CA GLN A 50 2.09 11.62 -2.12
C GLN A 50 2.77 12.24 -3.35
N LYS A 51 4.02 12.68 -3.19
CA LYS A 51 4.78 13.29 -4.30
C LYS A 51 5.07 12.28 -5.39
N SER A 52 5.59 11.11 -5.03
CA SER A 52 5.91 10.05 -5.99
C SER A 52 4.66 9.59 -6.73
N PHE A 53 3.52 9.45 -6.04
CA PHE A 53 2.27 9.07 -6.69
C PHE A 53 1.84 10.11 -7.73
N ALA A 54 1.84 11.40 -7.37
CA ALA A 54 1.50 12.49 -8.28
C ALA A 54 2.45 12.57 -9.49
N ASP A 55 3.75 12.48 -9.25
CA ASP A 55 4.78 12.54 -10.29
C ASP A 55 4.69 11.33 -11.24
N SER A 56 4.46 10.13 -10.69
CA SER A 56 4.38 8.88 -11.45
C SER A 56 3.06 8.72 -12.22
N LEU A 57 1.94 9.28 -11.74
CA LEU A 57 0.63 9.15 -12.40
C LEU A 57 0.65 9.66 -13.84
N SER A 58 1.30 10.81 -14.07
CA SER A 58 1.43 11.40 -15.41
C SER A 58 2.34 10.62 -16.36
N LYS A 59 3.17 9.72 -15.83
CA LYS A 59 4.22 8.99 -16.57
C LYS A 59 3.99 7.48 -16.60
N VAL A 60 2.89 6.98 -16.02
CA VAL A 60 2.67 5.53 -15.86
C VAL A 60 2.71 4.78 -17.20
N ASN A 61 2.15 5.37 -18.26
CA ASN A 61 2.13 4.81 -19.60
C ASN A 61 3.19 5.41 -20.54
N VAL A 62 4.12 6.21 -20.00
CA VAL A 62 5.19 6.86 -20.77
C VAL A 62 6.51 6.28 -20.32
N PHE A 63 7.14 5.48 -21.18
CA PHE A 63 8.46 4.93 -20.92
C PHE A 63 9.51 6.00 -21.19
N ASP A 64 10.42 6.19 -20.23
CA ASP A 64 11.62 6.99 -20.43
C ASP A 64 12.61 6.24 -21.34
N GLU A 65 13.64 6.96 -21.78
CA GLU A 65 14.63 6.41 -22.71
C GLU A 65 15.41 5.24 -22.10
N ASP A 66 15.69 5.28 -20.79
CA ASP A 66 16.39 4.20 -20.12
C ASP A 66 15.56 2.92 -20.05
N THR A 67 14.25 3.03 -19.75
CA THR A 67 13.31 1.90 -19.80
C THR A 67 13.24 1.33 -21.20
N LYS A 68 13.05 2.19 -22.22
CA LYS A 68 13.00 1.73 -23.62
C LYS A 68 14.28 0.99 -24.01
N LYS A 69 15.45 1.51 -23.64
CA LYS A 69 16.75 0.90 -23.91
C LYS A 69 16.91 -0.45 -23.22
N ASN A 70 16.47 -0.57 -21.96
CA ASN A 70 16.49 -1.84 -21.24
C ASN A 70 15.57 -2.88 -21.87
N LEU A 71 14.35 -2.50 -22.26
CA LEU A 71 13.43 -3.39 -22.95
C LEU A 71 14.00 -3.84 -24.31
N GLN A 72 14.59 -2.92 -25.05
CA GLN A 72 15.22 -3.22 -26.33
C GLN A 72 16.44 -4.15 -26.17
N SER A 73 17.29 -3.92 -25.17
CA SER A 73 18.44 -4.79 -24.90
C SER A 73 18.01 -6.23 -24.55
N GLN A 74 16.94 -6.40 -23.79
CA GLN A 74 16.36 -7.72 -23.49
C GLN A 74 15.82 -8.40 -24.75
N LEU A 75 15.15 -7.64 -25.61
CA LEU A 75 14.60 -8.13 -26.88
C LEU A 75 15.71 -8.55 -27.85
N GLU A 76 16.77 -7.75 -27.96
CA GLU A 76 17.95 -8.05 -28.78
C GLU A 76 18.66 -9.31 -28.28
N ALA A 77 18.84 -9.45 -26.95
CA ALA A 77 19.44 -10.64 -26.37
C ALA A 77 18.61 -11.90 -26.66
N TYR A 78 17.28 -11.82 -26.56
CA TYR A 78 16.37 -12.92 -26.88
C TYR A 78 16.45 -13.29 -28.37
N THR A 79 16.42 -12.29 -29.26
CA THR A 79 16.52 -12.47 -30.71
C THR A 79 17.85 -13.14 -31.09
N LEU A 80 18.97 -12.64 -30.54
CA LEU A 80 20.30 -13.18 -30.80
C LEU A 80 20.44 -14.62 -30.29
N ASN A 81 19.82 -14.94 -29.15
CA ASN A 81 19.80 -16.31 -28.64
C ASN A 81 19.02 -17.24 -29.59
N GLY A 82 17.84 -16.83 -30.04
CA GLY A 82 17.04 -17.58 -31.01
C GLY A 82 17.78 -17.82 -32.32
N GLN A 83 18.43 -16.78 -32.88
CA GLN A 83 19.26 -16.90 -34.08
C GLN A 83 20.39 -17.91 -33.91
N LYS A 84 21.07 -17.89 -32.75
CA LYS A 84 22.12 -18.88 -32.44
C LYS A 84 21.57 -20.30 -32.39
N ILE A 85 20.40 -20.51 -31.80
CA ILE A 85 19.78 -21.84 -31.76
C ILE A 85 19.46 -22.33 -33.17
N ILE A 86 18.85 -21.49 -34.00
CA ILE A 86 18.54 -21.82 -35.41
C ILE A 86 19.83 -22.18 -36.16
N ASN A 87 20.86 -21.34 -36.08
CA ASN A 87 22.12 -21.59 -36.76
C ASN A 87 22.79 -22.89 -36.27
N ASN A 88 22.80 -23.15 -34.96
CA ASN A 88 23.36 -24.38 -34.40
C ASN A 88 22.62 -25.65 -34.88
N ILE A 89 21.35 -25.55 -35.24
CA ILE A 89 20.56 -26.67 -35.78
C ILE A 89 20.87 -26.87 -37.27
N TYR A 90 20.85 -25.79 -38.06
CA TYR A 90 20.87 -25.91 -39.53
C TYR A 90 22.27 -25.81 -40.15
N GLU A 91 23.24 -25.10 -39.54
CA GLU A 91 24.60 -25.00 -40.08
C GLU A 91 25.29 -26.37 -40.21
N PRO A 92 25.26 -27.27 -39.20
CA PRO A 92 25.85 -28.61 -39.34
C PRO A 92 25.19 -29.41 -40.47
N MET A 93 23.87 -29.31 -40.62
CA MET A 93 23.13 -30.02 -41.67
C MET A 93 23.53 -29.54 -43.07
N LEU A 94 23.74 -28.23 -43.24
CA LEU A 94 24.22 -27.63 -44.48
C LEU A 94 25.65 -28.05 -44.80
N ASP A 95 26.51 -28.14 -43.79
CA ASP A 95 27.92 -28.52 -43.98
C ASP A 95 28.09 -30.02 -44.23
N ASP A 96 27.29 -30.86 -43.58
CA ASP A 96 27.21 -32.30 -43.87
C ASP A 96 26.72 -32.53 -45.31
N LEU A 97 25.68 -31.80 -45.73
CA LEU A 97 25.17 -31.88 -47.10
C LEU A 97 26.23 -31.47 -48.13
N LYS A 98 26.97 -30.38 -47.89
CA LYS A 98 28.09 -29.97 -48.76
C LYS A 98 29.20 -31.02 -48.80
N THR A 99 29.52 -31.64 -47.67
CA THR A 99 30.59 -32.65 -47.56
C THR A 99 30.22 -33.95 -48.26
N ASP A 100 28.98 -34.43 -48.12
CA ASP A 100 28.48 -35.61 -48.83
C ASP A 100 28.54 -35.38 -50.35
N VAL A 101 28.13 -34.19 -50.80
CA VAL A 101 28.19 -33.80 -52.22
C VAL A 101 29.64 -33.68 -52.73
N ALA A 102 30.54 -33.08 -51.95
CA ALA A 102 31.98 -33.05 -52.23
C ALA A 102 32.58 -34.47 -52.40
N SER A 103 32.14 -35.42 -51.58
CA SER A 103 32.55 -36.83 -51.67
C SER A 103 31.96 -37.57 -52.88
N ARG A 104 30.79 -37.13 -53.36
CA ARG A 104 30.02 -37.74 -54.45
C ARG A 104 30.17 -37.06 -55.80
N PHE A 105 30.87 -35.92 -55.92
CA PHE A 105 31.07 -35.21 -57.19
C PHE A 105 31.76 -36.01 -58.31
N GLY A 106 32.15 -37.27 -58.07
CA GLY A 106 32.47 -38.26 -59.11
C GLY A 106 31.26 -38.97 -59.77
N ASN A 107 30.06 -38.93 -59.19
CA ASN A 107 28.82 -39.51 -59.71
C ASN A 107 27.65 -38.53 -59.53
N PHE A 108 27.28 -37.85 -60.61
CA PHE A 108 26.35 -36.73 -60.69
C PHE A 108 24.89 -37.12 -60.34
N ASP A 109 24.40 -36.73 -59.16
CA ASP A 109 22.96 -36.72 -58.84
C ASP A 109 22.57 -35.40 -58.15
N ASN A 110 22.70 -34.30 -58.91
CA ASN A 110 22.47 -32.92 -58.45
C ASN A 110 21.03 -32.65 -57.99
N SER A 111 20.05 -33.46 -58.40
CA SER A 111 18.63 -33.30 -58.01
C SER A 111 18.42 -33.56 -56.53
N VAL A 112 18.96 -34.66 -55.99
CA VAL A 112 18.81 -35.03 -54.57
C VAL A 112 19.50 -34.02 -53.66
N PHE A 113 20.64 -33.46 -54.09
CA PHE A 113 21.29 -32.36 -53.38
C PHE A 113 20.39 -31.12 -53.32
N MET A 114 19.86 -30.69 -54.46
CA MET A 114 19.01 -29.49 -54.52
C MET A 114 17.73 -29.67 -53.71
N ASP A 115 17.12 -30.85 -53.73
CA ASP A 115 15.91 -31.15 -52.95
C ASP A 115 16.19 -31.09 -51.44
N ASN A 116 17.30 -31.68 -50.99
CA ASN A 116 17.70 -31.64 -49.57
C ASN A 116 18.09 -30.23 -49.13
N LEU A 117 18.82 -29.48 -49.97
CA LEU A 117 19.19 -28.09 -49.70
C LEU A 117 17.95 -27.22 -49.58
N ASN A 118 17.02 -27.34 -50.53
CA ASN A 118 15.76 -26.60 -50.52
C ASN A 118 14.96 -26.92 -49.27
N SER A 119 14.86 -28.19 -48.86
CA SER A 119 14.14 -28.57 -47.64
C SER A 119 14.80 -28.01 -46.37
N ILE A 120 16.14 -28.05 -46.27
CA ILE A 120 16.86 -27.49 -45.11
C ILE A 120 16.66 -25.97 -45.04
N GLU A 121 16.80 -25.26 -46.16
CA GLU A 121 16.61 -23.80 -46.19
C GLU A 121 15.14 -23.40 -45.98
N GLU A 122 14.18 -24.17 -46.47
CA GLU A 122 12.75 -23.95 -46.22
C GLU A 122 12.43 -24.06 -44.72
N ASN A 123 12.87 -25.13 -44.07
CA ASN A 123 12.70 -25.32 -42.63
C ASN A 123 13.42 -24.24 -41.79
N ARG A 124 14.61 -23.83 -42.23
CA ARG A 124 15.37 -22.74 -41.60
C ARG A 124 14.63 -21.41 -41.74
N ALA A 125 14.10 -21.11 -42.93
CA ALA A 125 13.31 -19.91 -43.18
C ALA A 125 12.02 -19.90 -42.34
N GLU A 126 11.34 -21.04 -42.21
CA GLU A 126 10.18 -21.19 -41.33
C GLU A 126 10.56 -20.95 -39.86
N SER A 127 11.67 -21.51 -39.39
CA SER A 127 12.16 -21.28 -38.03
C SER A 127 12.50 -19.81 -37.75
N ILE A 128 13.07 -19.10 -38.73
CA ILE A 128 13.33 -17.66 -38.63
C ILE A 128 12.00 -16.87 -38.58
N ASN A 129 11.00 -17.28 -39.37
CA ASN A 129 9.68 -16.66 -39.32
C ASN A 129 9.01 -16.87 -37.95
N ASN A 130 9.07 -18.08 -37.41
CA ASN A 130 8.56 -18.40 -36.07
C ASN A 130 9.28 -17.59 -34.99
N LEU A 131 10.62 -17.46 -35.08
CA LEU A 131 11.39 -16.60 -34.18
C LEU A 131 10.93 -15.13 -34.26
N ALA A 132 10.63 -14.61 -35.46
CA ALA A 132 10.15 -13.25 -35.60
C ALA A 132 8.80 -13.04 -34.89
N GLN A 133 7.88 -14.01 -34.99
CA GLN A 133 6.61 -14.00 -34.26
C GLN A 133 6.83 -14.07 -32.74
N ASP A 134 7.72 -14.95 -32.29
CA ASP A 134 8.09 -15.09 -30.87
C ASP A 134 8.73 -13.81 -30.31
N VAL A 135 9.58 -13.14 -31.09
CA VAL A 135 10.17 -11.85 -30.71
C VAL A 135 9.09 -10.78 -30.56
N MET A 136 8.09 -10.74 -31.43
CA MET A 136 6.94 -9.82 -31.27
C MET A 136 6.15 -10.13 -30.00
N ALA A 137 5.83 -11.39 -29.74
CA ALA A 137 5.16 -11.80 -28.51
C ALA A 137 6.00 -11.46 -27.26
N LYS A 138 7.32 -11.66 -27.32
CA LYS A 138 8.23 -11.34 -26.22
C LYS A 138 8.28 -9.84 -25.95
N ARG A 139 8.25 -9.01 -26.99
CA ARG A 139 8.17 -7.55 -26.85
C ARG A 139 6.90 -7.14 -26.10
N ASP A 140 5.75 -7.71 -26.47
CA ASP A 140 4.48 -7.39 -25.82
C ASP A 140 4.47 -7.83 -24.35
N GLU A 141 5.03 -9.01 -24.06
CA GLU A 141 5.22 -9.50 -22.70
C GLU A 141 6.08 -8.54 -21.86
N LEU A 142 7.22 -8.08 -22.40
CA LEU A 142 8.13 -7.17 -21.72
C LEU A 142 7.47 -5.81 -21.41
N ILE A 143 6.73 -5.26 -22.37
CA ILE A 143 5.96 -4.02 -22.17
C ILE A 143 4.87 -4.20 -21.12
N SER A 144 4.13 -5.31 -21.19
CA SER A 144 3.07 -5.63 -20.23
C SER A 144 3.62 -5.79 -18.82
N ASN A 145 4.77 -6.47 -18.67
CA ASN A 145 5.42 -6.67 -17.38
C ASN A 145 5.90 -5.33 -16.78
N GLU A 146 6.49 -4.45 -17.58
CA GLU A 146 6.90 -3.12 -17.15
C GLU A 146 5.69 -2.29 -16.66
N LEU A 147 4.59 -2.29 -17.42
CA LEU A 147 3.35 -1.61 -17.01
C LEU A 147 2.80 -2.19 -15.70
N ALA A 148 2.73 -3.52 -15.59
CA ALA A 148 2.26 -4.18 -14.37
C ALA A 148 3.09 -3.79 -13.14
N GLN A 149 4.41 -3.69 -13.28
CA GLN A 149 5.30 -3.22 -12.21
C GLN A 149 5.01 -1.76 -11.84
N ARG A 150 4.83 -0.88 -12.84
CA ARG A 150 4.48 0.53 -12.59
C ARG A 150 3.14 0.69 -11.88
N TYR A 151 2.10 -0.05 -12.29
CA TYR A 151 0.81 -0.04 -11.60
C TYR A 151 0.90 -0.62 -10.19
N THR A 152 1.68 -1.68 -9.99
CA THR A 152 1.95 -2.25 -8.67
C THR A 152 2.61 -1.22 -7.75
N TYR A 153 3.59 -0.48 -8.27
CA TYR A 153 4.26 0.59 -7.53
C TYR A 153 3.29 1.73 -7.16
N LEU A 154 2.43 2.17 -8.09
CA LEU A 154 1.39 3.16 -7.79
C LEU A 154 0.43 2.66 -6.69
N GLY A 155 0.02 1.38 -6.75
CA GLY A 155 -0.79 0.75 -5.71
C GLY A 155 -0.10 0.78 -4.34
N PHE A 156 1.17 0.40 -4.29
CA PHE A 156 1.98 0.47 -3.07
C PHE A 156 2.04 1.89 -2.48
N LEU A 157 2.24 2.92 -3.31
CA LEU A 157 2.24 4.31 -2.86
C LEU A 157 0.87 4.75 -2.31
N GLN A 158 -0.22 4.33 -2.98
CA GLN A 158 -1.58 4.60 -2.53
C GLN A 158 -1.90 3.91 -1.21
N ASP A 159 -1.47 2.66 -1.02
CA ASP A 159 -1.67 1.90 0.22
C ASP A 159 -0.96 2.56 1.40
N ILE A 160 0.28 3.02 1.21
CA ILE A 160 1.02 3.80 2.20
C ILE A 160 0.24 5.04 2.62
N GLN A 161 -0.30 5.79 1.65
CA GLN A 161 -1.08 7.01 1.92
C GLN A 161 -2.37 6.68 2.66
N ASN A 162 -3.10 5.64 2.26
CA ASN A 162 -4.34 5.20 2.88
C ASN A 162 -4.13 4.72 4.31
N GLN A 163 -3.06 3.95 4.56
CA GLN A 163 -2.71 3.47 5.89
C GLN A 163 -2.35 4.63 6.81
N MET A 164 -1.55 5.60 6.36
CA MET A 164 -1.23 6.78 7.16
C MET A 164 -2.45 7.65 7.42
N ASN A 165 -3.30 7.89 6.42
CA ASN A 165 -4.55 8.63 6.61
C ASN A 165 -5.48 7.94 7.62
N SER A 166 -5.59 6.61 7.56
CA SER A 166 -6.37 5.84 8.51
C SER A 166 -5.81 5.97 9.93
N ASN A 167 -4.48 5.87 10.10
CA ASN A 167 -3.83 6.05 11.39
C ASN A 167 -4.05 7.47 11.95
N ILE A 168 -3.87 8.50 11.11
CA ILE A 168 -4.12 9.90 11.45
C ILE A 168 -5.56 10.05 11.96
N LEU A 169 -6.55 9.61 11.18
CA LEU A 169 -7.96 9.71 11.53
C LEU A 169 -8.30 8.96 12.83
N ASN A 170 -7.72 7.79 13.05
CA ASN A 170 -7.89 7.01 14.27
C ASN A 170 -7.37 7.77 15.51
N TYR A 171 -6.16 8.33 15.44
CA TYR A 171 -5.60 9.10 16.56
C TYR A 171 -6.33 10.42 16.80
N ILE A 172 -6.75 11.10 15.73
CA ILE A 172 -7.61 12.27 15.78
C ILE A 172 -8.93 11.94 16.47
N GLY A 173 -9.58 10.84 16.09
CA GLY A 173 -10.82 10.37 16.71
C GLY A 173 -10.64 10.03 18.19
N ALA A 174 -9.58 9.31 18.54
CA ALA A 174 -9.24 9.00 19.94
C ALA A 174 -8.98 10.26 20.77
N SER A 175 -8.27 11.25 20.20
CA SER A 175 -8.03 12.54 20.84
C SER A 175 -9.33 13.31 21.09
N GLN A 176 -10.26 13.30 20.14
CA GLN A 176 -11.59 13.90 20.33
C GLN A 176 -12.40 13.18 21.41
N GLN A 177 -12.35 11.84 21.46
CA GLN A 177 -13.01 11.05 22.51
C GLN A 177 -12.45 11.38 23.91
N ASN A 178 -11.13 11.51 24.06
CA ASN A 178 -10.53 11.95 25.32
C ASN A 178 -11.00 13.35 25.73
N SER A 179 -11.07 14.26 24.76
CA SER A 179 -11.59 15.62 24.96
C SER A 179 -13.05 15.58 25.42
N ALA A 180 -13.89 14.77 24.77
CA ALA A 180 -15.30 14.57 25.14
C ALA A 180 -15.47 13.95 26.54
N ALA A 181 -14.66 12.94 26.89
CA ALA A 181 -14.67 12.32 28.21
C ALA A 181 -14.30 13.32 29.31
N GLY A 182 -13.25 14.12 29.11
CA GLY A 182 -12.85 15.18 30.03
C GLY A 182 -13.93 16.26 30.17
N ASN A 183 -14.59 16.64 29.08
CA ASN A 183 -15.73 17.57 29.12
C ASN A 183 -16.93 17.01 29.87
N SER A 184 -17.25 15.73 29.68
CA SER A 184 -18.33 15.04 30.40
C SER A 184 -18.04 14.99 31.91
N TYR A 185 -16.82 14.60 32.29
CA TYR A 185 -16.37 14.62 33.68
C TYR A 185 -16.49 16.02 34.29
N ASN A 186 -16.01 17.04 33.59
CA ASN A 186 -16.11 18.43 34.03
C ASN A 186 -17.57 18.88 34.23
N ALA A 187 -18.47 18.54 33.30
CA ALA A 187 -19.89 18.86 33.41
C ALA A 187 -20.55 18.16 34.61
N GLN A 188 -20.26 16.88 34.84
CA GLN A 188 -20.77 16.11 35.98
C GLN A 188 -20.23 16.66 37.31
N ALA A 189 -18.93 16.95 37.39
CA ALA A 189 -18.30 17.53 38.58
C ALA A 189 -18.86 18.93 38.90
N TYR A 190 -19.15 19.74 37.88
CA TYR A 190 -19.79 21.04 38.05
C TYR A 190 -21.22 20.92 38.58
N ALA A 191 -22.03 20.04 37.97
CA ALA A 191 -23.40 19.78 38.40
C ALA A 191 -23.45 19.30 39.85
N ALA A 192 -22.61 18.34 40.23
CA ALA A 192 -22.50 17.82 41.60
C ALA A 192 -22.12 18.90 42.62
N ASN A 193 -21.25 19.85 42.25
CA ASN A 193 -20.86 20.97 43.10
C ASN A 193 -21.95 22.05 43.25
N GLN A 194 -22.85 22.19 42.27
CA GLN A 194 -24.01 23.08 42.38
C GLN A 194 -25.13 22.48 43.22
N SER A 195 -25.34 21.16 43.16
CA SER A 195 -26.33 20.45 43.99
C SER A 195 -25.83 20.26 45.42
N ARG A 196 -26.07 21.26 46.28
CA ARG A 196 -25.90 21.19 47.74
C ARG A 196 -26.92 20.23 48.40
N SER A 197 -26.85 18.94 48.11
CA SER A 197 -27.64 17.93 48.84
C SER A 197 -26.83 16.67 49.11
N SER A 198 -26.47 16.48 50.38
CA SER A 198 -25.91 15.28 51.01
C SER A 198 -24.65 14.66 50.36
N THR A 199 -23.54 14.76 51.08
CA THR A 199 -22.20 14.26 50.75
C THR A 199 -22.15 12.79 50.30
N PHE A 200 -23.14 11.96 50.66
CA PHE A 200 -23.21 10.54 50.31
C PHE A 200 -23.77 10.26 48.90
N GLY A 201 -24.66 11.12 48.38
CA GLY A 201 -25.19 10.98 47.01
C GLY A 201 -24.18 11.35 45.93
N ASN A 202 -23.24 12.24 46.26
CA ASN A 202 -22.21 12.72 45.33
C ASN A 202 -21.17 11.66 44.96
N TYR A 203 -20.74 10.82 45.91
CA TYR A 203 -19.81 9.71 45.63
C TYR A 203 -20.47 8.60 44.81
N ALA A 204 -21.76 8.32 45.05
CA ALA A 204 -22.49 7.31 44.30
C ALA A 204 -22.71 7.70 42.82
N ASN A 205 -22.96 8.98 42.53
CA ASN A 205 -23.13 9.46 41.16
C ASN A 205 -21.80 9.51 40.38
N LEU A 206 -20.71 9.96 41.02
CA LEU A 206 -19.35 9.93 40.44
C LEU A 206 -18.89 8.49 40.12
N ALA A 207 -19.10 7.55 41.04
CA ALA A 207 -18.74 6.15 40.83
C ALA A 207 -19.60 5.50 39.75
N SER A 208 -20.92 5.76 39.72
CA SER A 208 -21.81 5.21 38.69
C SER A 208 -21.54 5.76 37.29
N GLY A 209 -21.20 7.06 37.19
CA GLY A 209 -20.83 7.70 35.92
C GLY A 209 -19.53 7.12 35.36
N ALA A 210 -18.50 6.98 36.20
CA ALA A 210 -17.24 6.36 35.80
C ALA A 210 -17.38 4.87 35.43
N LEU A 211 -18.19 4.10 36.18
CA LEU A 211 -18.41 2.67 35.93
C LEU A 211 -19.27 2.41 34.68
N SER A 212 -20.28 3.24 34.40
CA SER A 212 -21.12 3.11 33.20
C SER A 212 -20.37 3.37 31.89
N MET A 213 -19.21 4.03 31.96
CA MET A 213 -18.35 4.30 30.81
C MET A 213 -17.30 3.19 30.56
N MET A 214 -17.20 2.16 31.41
CA MET A 214 -16.23 1.04 31.30
C MET A 214 -16.77 -0.21 30.55
N GLY A 215 -17.81 -0.05 29.73
CA GLY A 215 -18.35 -1.17 28.92
C GLY A 215 -19.01 -2.27 29.77
N PRO A 216 -19.15 -3.51 29.25
CA PRO A 216 -20.05 -4.54 29.80
C PRO A 216 -19.73 -4.98 31.25
N TYR A 217 -18.53 -4.72 31.75
CA TYR A 217 -18.13 -5.00 33.13
C TYR A 217 -18.62 -3.94 34.14
N GLY A 218 -18.99 -2.74 33.68
CA GLY A 218 -19.58 -1.69 34.50
C GLY A 218 -20.99 -2.01 35.01
N MET A 219 -21.77 -2.77 34.23
CA MET A 219 -23.15 -3.12 34.61
C MET A 219 -23.19 -4.07 35.82
N ALA A 220 -22.29 -5.05 35.89
CA ALA A 220 -22.23 -5.98 37.03
C ALA A 220 -21.85 -5.27 38.35
N ALA A 221 -20.94 -4.30 38.29
CA ALA A 221 -20.56 -3.49 39.45
C ALA A 221 -21.68 -2.51 39.88
N SER A 222 -22.43 -1.96 38.92
CA SER A 222 -23.58 -1.10 39.21
C SER A 222 -24.73 -1.85 39.91
N ALA A 223 -24.96 -3.11 39.53
CA ALA A 223 -25.95 -3.98 40.17
C ALA A 223 -25.53 -4.35 41.60
N ALA A 224 -24.25 -4.67 41.83
CA ALA A 224 -23.73 -4.94 43.18
C ALA A 224 -23.88 -3.72 44.12
N LEU A 225 -23.70 -2.50 43.61
CA LEU A 225 -23.90 -1.27 44.39
C LEU A 225 -25.39 -0.97 44.67
N GLN A 226 -26.29 -1.32 43.75
CA GLN A 226 -27.74 -1.21 43.96
C GLN A 226 -28.24 -2.19 45.04
N ILE A 227 -27.71 -3.42 45.05
CA ILE A 227 -28.05 -4.42 46.07
C ILE A 227 -27.53 -3.96 47.44
N ALA A 228 -26.32 -3.43 47.54
CA ALA A 228 -25.79 -2.90 48.81
C ALA A 228 -26.61 -1.74 49.39
N LYS A 229 -27.30 -0.94 48.56
CA LYS A 229 -28.21 0.14 48.99
C LYS A 229 -29.54 -0.36 49.58
N GLN A 230 -29.93 -1.61 49.34
CA GLN A 230 -31.17 -2.18 49.91
C GLN A 230 -30.95 -2.77 51.31
N TYR A 231 -29.70 -2.92 51.76
CA TYR A 231 -29.34 -3.52 53.05
C TYR A 231 -28.76 -2.52 54.07
N ILE A 232 -28.90 -1.22 53.83
CA ILE A 232 -28.69 -0.11 54.78
C ILE A 232 -29.97 0.72 54.80
#